data_AF-A0A0K2RGZ9-F1
#
_entry.id   AF-A0A0K2RGZ9-F1
#
_cell.length_a   1.000
_cell.length_b   1.000
_cell.length_c   1.000
_cell.angle_alpha   90.00
_cell.angle_beta   90.00
_cell.angle_gamma   90.00
#
_symmetry.space_group_name_H-M   'P 1'
#
loop_
_entity.id
_entity.type
_entity.pdbx_description
1 polymer ?
#
loop_
_entity_poly.entity_id
_entity_poly.type
_entity_poly.pdbx_seq_one_letter_code
_entity_poly.pdbx_strand_id
1 'polypeptide(L)'
;MAFGVRAPKNPVPGMDLAGTVTAVGAAVTRFAVGDEVFGVGKGSFAEYATARESQLALKPANISFKQASVVPVSACTALQALRAAAG
;
A
#
# COMPACT_ATOMS: atom_id res chain seq x y z
N MET A 1 -6.45 -13.29 -6.70
CA MET A 1 -7.33 -14.36 -6.17
C MET A 1 -7.49 -14.18 -4.66
N ALA A 2 -8.61 -13.57 -4.23
CA ALA A 2 -8.77 -12.96 -2.90
C ALA A 2 -9.75 -13.67 -1.96
N PHE A 3 -10.43 -14.73 -2.41
CA PHE A 3 -11.54 -15.32 -1.68
C PHE A 3 -11.09 -16.66 -1.12
N GLY A 4 -10.85 -16.75 0.19
CA GLY A 4 -10.57 -18.05 0.80
C GLY A 4 -11.77 -18.98 0.64
N VAL A 5 -11.54 -20.30 0.67
CA VAL A 5 -12.54 -21.30 0.28
C VAL A 5 -13.77 -21.31 1.21
N ARG A 6 -13.58 -20.99 2.49
CA ARG A 6 -14.64 -20.97 3.51
C ARG A 6 -14.78 -19.63 4.24
N ALA A 7 -13.69 -18.86 4.29
CA ALA A 7 -13.62 -17.55 4.93
C ALA A 7 -12.49 -16.73 4.26
N PRO A 8 -12.47 -15.39 4.41
CA PRO A 8 -11.39 -14.56 3.86
C PRO A 8 -10.01 -15.00 4.36
N LYS A 9 -9.01 -15.04 3.46
CA LYS A 9 -7.62 -15.31 3.85
C LYS A 9 -7.03 -14.20 4.75
N ASN A 10 -7.59 -12.99 4.68
CA ASN A 10 -7.32 -11.90 5.60
C ASN A 10 -8.66 -11.38 6.11
N PRO A 11 -8.96 -11.50 7.42
CA PRO A 11 -10.23 -11.04 7.97
C PRO A 11 -10.32 -9.51 8.04
N VAL A 12 -9.19 -8.79 8.06
CA VAL A 12 -9.17 -7.33 8.09
C VAL A 12 -9.28 -6.78 6.66
N PRO A 13 -10.31 -5.96 6.35
CA PRO A 13 -10.45 -5.33 5.04
C PRO A 13 -9.43 -4.22 4.80
N GLY A 14 -9.42 -3.71 3.57
CA GLY A 14 -8.57 -2.58 3.18
C GLY A 14 -7.28 -3.01 2.49
N MET A 15 -6.90 -2.20 1.51
CA MET A 15 -5.73 -2.43 0.66
C MET A 15 -4.90 -1.16 0.50
N ASP A 16 -5.53 -0.01 0.26
CA ASP A 16 -4.82 1.27 0.23
C ASP A 16 -4.43 1.73 1.65
N LEU A 17 -3.23 2.30 1.78
CA LEU A 17 -2.73 2.85 3.03
C LEU A 17 -1.78 4.03 2.82
N ALA A 18 -1.69 4.86 3.85
CA ALA A 18 -0.59 5.80 4.05
C ALA A 18 -0.33 5.91 5.55
N GLY A 19 0.94 5.91 5.97
CA GLY A 19 1.32 5.93 7.38
C GLY A 19 2.83 5.97 7.56
N THR A 20 3.27 5.78 8.80
CA THR A 20 4.69 5.77 9.16
C THR A 20 5.18 4.34 9.34
N VAL A 21 6.37 4.03 8.82
CA VAL A 21 7.00 2.73 9.02
C VAL A 21 7.39 2.57 10.50
N THR A 22 6.79 1.57 11.17
CA THR A 22 7.10 1.23 12.58
C THR A 22 8.12 0.11 12.71
N ALA A 23 8.20 -0.78 11.72
CA ALA A 23 9.13 -1.90 11.69
C ALA A 23 9.46 -2.30 10.24
N VAL A 24 10.65 -2.84 10.03
CA VAL A 24 11.11 -3.36 8.74
C VAL A 24 11.63 -4.79 8.90
N GLY A 25 11.44 -5.62 7.87
CA GLY A 25 12.02 -6.96 7.84
C GLY A 25 13.52 -6.91 7.55
N ALA A 26 14.26 -7.96 7.93
CA ALA A 26 15.72 -8.01 7.80
C ALA A 26 16.25 -7.84 6.36
N ALA A 27 15.43 -8.11 5.35
CA ALA A 27 15.78 -7.99 3.93
C ALA A 27 15.28 -6.67 3.28
N VAL A 28 14.62 -5.79 4.04
CA VAL A 28 14.16 -4.50 3.53
C VAL A 28 15.34 -3.52 3.48
N THR A 29 15.48 -2.81 2.36
CA THR A 29 16.61 -1.90 2.11
C THR A 29 16.17 -0.49 1.70
N ARG A 30 14.93 -0.35 1.21
CA ARG A 30 14.38 0.91 0.65
C ARG A 30 13.70 1.81 1.68
N PHE A 31 13.43 1.30 2.88
CA PHE A 31 12.70 2.01 3.93
C PHE A 31 13.34 1.79 5.30
N ALA A 32 13.17 2.79 6.16
CA ALA A 32 13.56 2.77 7.55
C ALA A 32 12.38 3.13 8.46
N VAL A 33 12.49 2.79 9.75
CA VAL A 33 11.53 3.24 10.75
C VAL A 33 11.48 4.76 10.79
N GLY A 34 10.27 5.33 10.79
CA GLY A 34 10.03 6.76 10.71
C GLY A 34 9.71 7.29 9.32
N ASP A 35 9.92 6.51 8.25
CA ASP A 35 9.55 6.95 6.90
C ASP A 35 8.04 7.10 6.74
N GLU A 36 7.62 8.22 6.16
CA GLU A 36 6.24 8.40 5.70
C GLU A 36 6.07 7.71 4.34
N VAL A 37 5.16 6.74 4.28
CA VAL A 37 4.93 5.93 3.08
C VAL A 37 3.46 5.88 2.71
N PHE A 38 3.21 5.58 1.44
CA PHE A 38 1.88 5.25 0.92
C PHE A 38 2.00 4.10 -0.08
N GLY A 39 0.91 3.37 -0.28
CA GLY A 39 0.90 2.24 -1.19
C GLY A 39 -0.16 1.21 -0.89
N VAL A 40 0.13 -0.03 -1.26
CA VAL A 40 -0.78 -1.17 -1.12
C VAL A 40 -0.28 -2.16 -0.08
N GLY A 41 -1.13 -2.43 0.91
CA GLY A 41 -0.90 -3.44 1.96
C GLY A 41 -2.07 -4.40 2.13
N LYS A 42 -2.00 -5.21 3.18
CA LYS A 42 -3.07 -6.13 3.57
C LYS A 42 -3.65 -5.71 4.92
N GLY A 43 -4.97 -5.51 4.96
CA GLY A 43 -5.68 -5.22 6.21
C GLY A 43 -5.48 -3.79 6.69
N SER A 44 -5.57 -2.82 5.78
CA SER A 44 -5.29 -1.41 6.10
C SER A 44 -6.36 -0.71 6.92
N PHE A 45 -7.52 -1.33 7.15
CA PHE A 45 -8.54 -0.81 8.07
C PHE A 45 -8.24 -1.23 9.51
N ALA A 46 -7.01 -0.97 9.94
CA ALA A 46 -6.48 -1.22 11.27
C ALA A 46 -5.36 -0.20 11.56
N GLU A 47 -4.96 -0.09 12.82
CA GLU A 47 -3.86 0.80 13.24
C GLU A 47 -2.51 0.37 12.65
N TYR A 48 -2.37 -0.92 12.31
CA TYR A 48 -1.18 -1.49 11.69
C TYR A 48 -1.56 -2.38 10.51
N ALA A 49 -0.76 -2.31 9.46
CA ALA A 49 -0.88 -3.16 8.29
C ALA A 49 0.49 -3.61 7.80
N THR A 50 0.52 -4.76 7.12
CA THR A 50 1.74 -5.26 6.49
C THR A 50 1.69 -5.01 4.99
N ALA A 51 2.82 -4.61 4.43
CA ALA A 51 2.99 -4.40 3.00
C ALA A 51 4.34 -4.96 2.54
N ARG A 52 4.44 -5.33 1.26
CA ARG A 52 5.73 -5.67 0.66
C ARG A 52 6.46 -4.38 0.33
N GLU A 53 7.77 -4.38 0.49
CA GLU A 53 8.64 -3.26 0.11
C GLU A 53 8.37 -2.79 -1.34
N SER A 54 8.13 -3.72 -2.26
CA SER A 54 7.81 -3.41 -3.66
C SER A 54 6.47 -2.69 -3.88
N GLN A 55 5.58 -2.70 -2.89
CA GLN A 55 4.23 -2.13 -2.97
C GLN A 55 4.09 -0.78 -2.26
N LEU A 56 5.20 -0.25 -1.73
CA LEU A 56 5.26 1.04 -1.06
C LEU A 56 6.16 2.02 -1.82
N ALA A 57 5.86 3.29 -1.62
CA ALA A 57 6.68 4.42 -1.99
C ALA A 57 6.66 5.45 -0.86
N LEU A 58 7.66 6.34 -0.85
CA LEU A 58 7.65 7.49 0.06
C LEU A 58 6.47 8.41 -0.25
N LYS A 59 5.80 8.85 0.80
CA LYS A 59 4.71 9.82 0.70
C LYS A 59 5.28 11.17 0.26
N PRO A 60 4.71 11.83 -0.76
CA PRO A 60 5.09 13.20 -1.08
C PRO A 60 4.91 14.13 0.13
N ALA A 61 5.88 15.00 0.38
CA ALA A 61 5.88 15.89 1.54
C ALA A 61 4.76 16.94 1.50
N ASN A 62 4.26 17.26 0.29
CA ASN A 62 3.26 18.31 0.06
C ASN A 62 1.80 17.84 0.17
N ILE A 63 1.54 16.57 0.52
CA ILE A 63 0.18 16.06 0.70
C ILE A 63 0.01 15.44 2.08
N SER A 64 -1.22 15.43 2.60
CA SER A 64 -1.56 14.76 3.85
C SER A 64 -1.62 13.23 3.69
N PHE A 65 -1.55 12.48 4.79
CA PHE A 65 -1.79 11.03 4.78
C PHE A 65 -3.16 10.65 4.20
N LYS A 66 -4.20 11.43 4.53
CA LYS A 66 -5.57 11.21 4.01
C LYS A 66 -5.63 11.36 2.50
N GLN A 67 -4.89 12.31 1.93
CA GLN A 67 -4.80 12.48 0.48
C GLN A 67 -3.96 11.38 -0.16
N ALA A 68 -2.87 10.96 0.49
CA ALA A 68 -2.02 9.90 -0.04
C ALA A 68 -2.72 8.53 -0.05
N SER A 69 -3.56 8.23 0.94
CA SER A 69 -4.21 6.92 1.07
C SER A 69 -5.32 6.63 0.06
N VAL A 70 -5.85 7.62 -0.67
CA VAL A 70 -6.93 7.38 -1.65
C VAL A 70 -6.42 7.04 -3.07
N VAL A 71 -5.10 7.12 -3.26
CA VAL A 71 -4.45 7.10 -4.58
C VAL A 71 -3.92 5.73 -5.03
N PRO A 72 -3.32 4.87 -4.19
CA PRO A 72 -2.44 3.79 -4.67
C PRO A 72 -3.06 2.85 -5.69
N VAL A 73 -4.22 2.26 -5.38
CA VAL A 73 -4.90 1.32 -6.28
C VAL A 73 -5.43 2.03 -7.53
N SER A 74 -6.12 3.15 -7.35
CA SER A 74 -6.76 3.90 -8.44
C SER A 74 -5.72 4.42 -9.45
N ALA A 75 -4.62 5.01 -8.97
CA ALA A 75 -3.56 5.53 -9.81
C ALA A 75 -2.78 4.42 -10.52
N CYS A 76 -2.44 3.33 -9.82
CA CYS A 76 -1.80 2.17 -10.47
C CYS A 76 -2.68 1.58 -11.57
N THR A 77 -3.99 1.46 -11.33
CA THR A 77 -4.94 0.92 -12.31
C THR A 77 -5.04 1.83 -13.53
N ALA A 78 -5.19 3.15 -13.32
CA ALA A 78 -5.23 4.11 -14.41
C ALA A 78 -3.94 4.09 -15.25
N LEU A 79 -2.78 4.05 -14.59
CA LEU A 79 -1.48 4.02 -15.26
C LEU A 79 -1.29 2.72 -16.06
N GLN A 80 -1.71 1.58 -15.51
CA GLN A 80 -1.69 0.30 -16.23
C GLN A 80 -2.57 0.35 -17.48
N ALA A 81 -3.78 0.90 -17.38
CA ALA A 81 -4.69 1.04 -18.50
C ALA A 81 -4.12 1.95 -19.60
N LEU A 82 -3.53 3.11 -19.23
CA LEU A 82 -2.88 4.02 -20.17
C LEU A 82 -1.71 3.35 -20.90
N ARG A 83 -0.88 2.58 -20.18
CA ARG A 83 0.25 1.86 -20.78
C ARG A 83 -0.20 0.73 -21.70
N ALA A 84 -1.27 0.03 -21.33
CA ALA A 84 -1.85 -1.02 -22.17
C ALA A 84 -2.46 -0.48 -23.46
N ALA A 85 -3.01 0.74 -23.43
CA ALA A 85 -3.58 1.39 -24.62
C ALA A 85 -2.55 2.06 -25.53
N ALA A 86 -1.34 2.33 -25.03
CA ALA A 86 -0.26 2.99 -25.77
C ALA A 86 0.70 2.00 -26.47
N GLY A 87 0.51 0.70 -26.28
CA GLY A 87 1.22 -0.37 -27.00
C GLY A 87 0.33 -1.03 -28.03
#